data_AF-A0A7G1P420-F1
#
_entry.id   AF-A0A7G1P420-F1
#
_cell.length_a   1.000
_cell.length_b   1.000
_cell.length_c   1.000
_cell.angle_alpha   90.00
_cell.angle_beta   90.00
_cell.angle_gamma   90.00
#
_symmetry.space_group_name_H-M   'P 1'
#
loop_
_entity.id
_entity.type
_entity.pdbx_description
1 polymer ?
#
loop_
_entity_poly.entity_id
_entity_poly.type
_entity_poly.pdbx_seq_one_letter_code
_entity_poly.pdbx_strand_id
1 'polypeptide(L)' 'MNTTPVLHAHDVDLVRDGNPLLREVSLIARALMPSPRLLLLTAATAVDDVQ' A
#
# COMPACT_ATOMS: atom_id res chain seq x y z
N MET A 1 6.58 3.48 22.63
CA MET A 1 5.94 2.50 21.73
C MET A 1 6.90 2.18 20.61
N ASN A 2 7.35 0.93 20.49
CA ASN A 2 8.15 0.50 19.34
C ASN A 2 7.17 0.10 18.23
N THR A 3 7.04 0.94 17.20
CA THR A 3 6.07 0.76 16.11
C THR A 3 6.72 -0.02 14.98
N THR A 4 6.92 -1.32 15.20
CA THR A 4 7.57 -2.21 14.23
C THR A 4 6.86 -2.12 12.86
N PRO A 5 7.60 -1.89 11.76
CA PRO A 5 7.04 -1.95 10.41
C PRO A 5 6.45 -3.32 10.13
N VAL A 6 5.27 -3.34 9.50
CA VAL A 6 4.55 -4.58 9.14
C VAL A 6 4.41 -4.77 7.63
N LEU A 7 4.56 -3.69 6.86
CA LEU A 7 4.58 -3.73 5.40
C LEU A 7 5.58 -2.71 4.90
N HIS A 8 6.42 -3.14 3.98
CA HIS A 8 7.23 -2.29 3.11
C HIS A 8 6.83 -2.60 1.67
N ALA A 9 6.43 -1.57 0.95
CA ALA A 9 6.12 -1.67 -0.46
C ALA A 9 6.83 -0.53 -1.19
N HIS A 10 7.37 -0.85 -2.36
CA HIS A 10 8.01 0.09 -3.27
C HIS A 10 7.13 0.26 -4.51
N ASP A 11 7.33 1.38 -5.21
CA ASP A 11 6.64 1.69 -6.47
C ASP A 11 5.11 1.58 -6.35
N VAL A 12 4.56 2.08 -5.23
CA VAL A 12 3.14 2.02 -4.94
C VAL A 12 2.42 3.20 -5.57
N ASP A 13 1.32 2.90 -6.28
CA ASP A 13 0.35 3.90 -6.73
C ASP A 13 -0.84 3.93 -5.77
N LEU A 14 -1.24 5.14 -5.34
CA LEU A 14 -2.43 5.35 -4.51
C LEU A 14 -3.54 5.96 -5.35
N VAL A 15 -4.58 5.18 -5.60
CA VAL A 15 -5.75 5.60 -6.37
C VAL A 15 -6.97 5.67 -5.46
N ARG A 16 -7.75 6.75 -5.56
CA ARG A 16 -9.05 6.90 -4.89
C ARG A 16 -10.10 7.19 -5.94
N ASP A 17 -11.12 6.34 -6.01
CA ASP A 17 -12.26 6.50 -6.93
C ASP A 17 -11.80 6.68 -8.41
N GLY A 18 -10.75 5.97 -8.81
CA GLY A 18 -10.14 6.08 -10.14
C GLY A 18 -9.20 7.28 -10.33
N ASN A 19 -9.11 8.21 -9.38
CA ASN A 19 -8.17 9.32 -9.43
C ASN A 19 -6.82 8.94 -8.78
N PRO A 20 -5.70 8.96 -9.52
CA PRO A 20 -4.38 8.76 -8.93
C PRO A 20 -4.01 9.96 -8.05
N LEU A 21 -3.74 9.67 -6.78
CA LEU A 21 -3.32 10.65 -5.78
C LEU A 21 -1.81 10.71 -5.62
N LEU A 22 -1.16 9.55 -5.64
CA LEU A 22 0.29 9.38 -5.54
C LEU A 22 0.73 8.31 -6.54
N ARG A 23 1.94 8.45 -7.06
CA ARG A 23 2.56 7.47 -7.96
C ARG A 23 3.98 7.15 -7.54
N GLU A 24 4.38 5.90 -7.75
CA GLU A 24 5.75 5.41 -7.53
C GLU A 24 6.31 5.72 -6.13
N VAL A 25 5.46 5.68 -5.10
CA VAL A 25 5.88 6.01 -3.74
C VAL A 25 6.31 4.78 -2.97
N SER A 26 7.24 4.95 -2.02
CA SER A 26 7.51 3.94 -1.01
C SER A 26 6.53 4.06 0.15
N LEU A 27 5.83 2.96 0.47
CA LEU A 27 4.86 2.90 1.56
C LEU A 27 5.38 2.04 2.71
N ILE A 28 5.31 2.59 3.92
CA ILE A 28 5.65 1.90 5.17
C ILE A 28 4.42 1.87 6.06
N ALA A 29 3.83 0.68 6.27
CA ALA A 29 2.80 0.51 7.28
C ALA A 29 3.43 0.06 8.60
N ARG A 30 2.99 0.64 9.71
CA ARG A 30 3.44 0.29 11.06
C ARG A 30 2.26 -0.15 11.91
N ALA A 31 2.48 -1.17 12.73
CA ALA A 31 1.47 -1.59 13.67
C ALA A 31 1.45 -0.67 14.89
N LEU A 32 0.24 -0.21 15.22
CA LEU A 32 -0.04 0.50 16.47
C LEU A 32 -0.65 -0.42 17.53
N MET A 33 -0.96 -1.67 17.16
CA MET A 33 -1.50 -2.71 18.03
C MET A 33 -0.50 -3.88 18.18
N PRO A 34 -0.52 -4.65 19.28
CA PRO A 34 0.49 -5.67 19.59
C PRO A 34 0.56 -6.87 18.62
N SER A 35 -0.52 -7.18 17.90
CA SER A 35 -0.60 -8.36 17.01
C SER A 35 -1.35 -8.03 15.73
N PRO A 36 -0.73 -7.27 14.81
CA PRO A 36 -1.30 -6.92 13.53
C PRO A 36 -1.44 -8.17 12.64
N ARG A 37 -2.54 -8.30 11.91
CA ARG A 37 -2.71 -9.32 10.85
C ARG A 37 -3.01 -8.60 9.54
N LEU A 38 -2.20 -8.85 8.51
CA LEU A 38 -2.41 -8.32 7.17
C LEU A 38 -3.09 -9.40 6.34
N LEU A 39 -4.20 -9.03 5.68
CA LEU A 39 -4.87 -9.87 4.71
C LEU A 39 -4.80 -9.15 3.36
N LEU A 40 -4.20 -9.81 2.37
CA LEU A 40 -4.19 -9.33 1.00
C LEU A 40 -5.50 -9.78 0.33
N LEU A 41 -6.43 -8.85 0.10
CA LEU A 41 -7.73 -9.15 -0.48
C LEU A 41 -7.71 -9.21 -2.02
N THR A 42 -6.75 -8.54 -2.66
CA THR A 42 -6.58 -8.53 -4.11
C THR A 42 -5.16 -8.12 -4.47
N ALA A 43 -4.60 -8.68 -5.53
CA ALA A 43 -3.39 -8.16 -6.18
C ALA A 43 -3.89 -7.34 -7.38
N ALA A 44 -3.81 -6.01 -7.29
CA ALA A 44 -4.07 -5.18 -8.44
C ALA A 44 -2.92 -5.41 -9.45
N THR A 45 -3.18 -6.16 -10.52
CA THR A 45 -2.37 -6.03 -11.73
C THR A 45 -2.61 -4.62 -12.25
N ALA A 46 -1.54 -3.88 -12.55
CA ALA A 46 -1.54 -2.50 -12.99
C ALA A 46 -2.85 -2.06 -13.69
N VAL A 47 -3.44 -0.97 -13.20
CA VAL A 47 -4.53 -0.27 -13.90
C VAL A 47 -4.03 0.07 -15.31
N ASP A 48 -4.84 -0.27 -16.31
CA ASP A 48 -4.55 -0.19 -17.76
C ASP A 48 -3.56 0.91 -18.17
N ASP A 49 -2.53 0.52 -18.91
CA ASP A 49 -1.84 1.39 -19.87
C ASP A 49 -2.87 1.82 -20.93
N VAL A 50 -3.56 2.93 -20.68
CA VAL A 50 -4.25 3.65 -21.76
C VAL A 50 -3.18 4.44 -22.50
N GLN A 51 -2.69 3.84 -23.59
CA GLN A 51 -2.11 4.57 -24.72
C GLN A 51 -3.07 5.67 -25.19
#